data_AF-A0A354M1X5-F1
#
_entry.id   AF-A0A354M1X5-F1
#
_cell.length_a   1.000
_cell.length_b   1.000
_cell.length_c   1.000
_cell.angle_alpha   90.00
_cell.angle_beta   90.00
_cell.angle_gamma   90.00
#
_symmetry.space_group_name_H-M   'P 1'
#
loop_
_entity.id
_entity.type
_entity.pdbx_description
1 polymer ?
#
loop_
_entity_poly.entity_id
_entity_poly.type
_entity_poly.pdbx_seq_one_letter_code
_entity_poly.pdbx_strand_id
1 'polypeptide(L)'
;MMLLILTSVLGYELKTAVGTSVFIMTFTALTGALSHFAIGGTPDLVVLILCMVSTLIFARVAAVLANKAPAKLLNQATGVILVILGAAIIAVQYVF
;
A
#
# COMPACT_ATOMS: atom_id res chain seq x y z
N MET A 1 0.31 -9.64 5.76
CA MET A 1 1.77 -9.56 5.54
C MET A 1 2.20 -10.41 4.35
N MET A 2 1.71 -10.08 3.16
CA MET A 2 1.91 -10.94 2.00
C MET A 2 3.21 -10.61 1.24
N LEU A 3 3.66 -9.35 1.29
CA LEU A 3 4.92 -8.91 0.66
C LEU A 3 6.13 -9.66 1.22
N LEU A 4 6.20 -9.80 2.55
CA LEU A 4 7.30 -10.50 3.23
C LEU A 4 7.43 -11.94 2.74
N ILE A 5 6.31 -12.67 2.64
CA ILE A 5 6.28 -14.06 2.13
C ILE A 5 6.74 -14.11 0.66
N LEU A 6 6.21 -13.23 -0.19
CA LEU A 6 6.56 -13.18 -1.61
C LEU A 6 8.05 -12.90 -1.83
N THR A 7 8.66 -12.02 -1.02
CA THR A 7 10.07 -11.64 -1.18
C THR A 7 11.04 -12.55 -0.43
N SER A 8 10.72 -13.02 0.78
CA SER A 8 11.66 -13.76 1.63
C SER A 8 11.55 -15.27 1.50
N VAL A 9 10.35 -15.79 1.22
CA VAL A 9 10.11 -17.24 1.11
C VAL A 9 10.10 -17.67 -0.36
N LEU A 10 9.39 -16.91 -1.20
CA LEU A 10 9.21 -17.25 -2.61
C LEU A 10 10.26 -16.61 -3.53
N GLY A 11 11.09 -15.70 -3.00
CA GLY A 11 12.20 -15.10 -3.75
C GLY A 11 11.78 -14.21 -4.93
N TYR A 12 10.52 -13.76 -4.98
CA TYR A 12 10.08 -12.83 -6.02
C TYR A 12 10.82 -11.50 -5.90
N GLU A 13 11.15 -10.91 -7.04
CA GLU A 13 11.61 -9.53 -7.09
C GLU A 13 10.58 -8.60 -6.43
N LEU A 14 11.07 -7.60 -5.70
CA LEU A 14 10.22 -6.71 -4.93
C LEU A 14 9.19 -5.97 -5.80
N LYS A 15 9.55 -5.59 -7.03
CA LYS A 15 8.62 -4.96 -7.99
C LYS A 15 7.40 -5.87 -8.24
N THR A 16 7.65 -7.15 -8.48
CA THR A 16 6.62 -8.16 -8.74
C THR A 16 5.83 -8.47 -7.46
N ALA A 17 6.52 -8.70 -6.35
CA ALA A 17 5.91 -8.99 -5.06
C ALA A 17 5.00 -7.86 -4.57
N VAL A 18 5.44 -6.60 -4.70
CA VAL A 18 4.64 -5.41 -4.36
C VAL A 18 3.38 -5.37 -5.22
N GLY A 19 3.51 -5.51 -6.54
CA GLY A 19 2.37 -5.47 -7.46
C GLY A 19 1.32 -6.56 -7.17
N THR A 20 1.76 -7.82 -7.05
CA THR A 20 0.88 -8.94 -6.68
C THR A 20 0.20 -8.70 -5.33
N SER A 21 0.92 -8.11 -4.38
CA SER A 21 0.36 -7.84 -3.05
C SER A 21 -0.72 -6.77 -3.03
N VAL A 22 -0.50 -5.67 -3.75
CA VAL A 22 -1.47 -4.58 -3.88
C VAL A 22 -2.71 -5.08 -4.62
N PHE A 23 -2.55 -5.91 -5.65
CA PHE A 23 -3.68 -6.50 -6.36
C PHE A 23 -4.60 -7.32 -5.45
N ILE A 24 -4.03 -8.20 -4.63
CA ILE A 24 -4.80 -9.00 -3.67
C ILE A 24 -5.45 -8.10 -2.61
N MET A 25 -4.75 -7.05 -2.18
CA MET A 25 -5.25 -6.10 -1.18
C MET A 25 -6.54 -5.40 -1.62
N THR A 26 -6.70 -5.15 -2.93
CA THR A 26 -7.94 -4.60 -3.49
C THR A 26 -9.17 -5.42 -3.13
N PHE A 27 -9.09 -6.76 -3.23
CA PHE A 27 -10.22 -7.63 -2.87
C PHE A 27 -10.49 -7.61 -1.38
N THR A 28 -9.45 -7.63 -0.55
CA THR A 28 -9.62 -7.56 0.91
C THR A 28 -10.22 -6.23 1.35
N ALA A 29 -9.79 -5.12 0.74
CA ALA A 29 -10.30 -3.79 1.01
C ALA A 29 -11.75 -3.63 0.50
N LEU A 30 -12.07 -4.19 -0.67
CA LEU A 30 -13.43 -4.19 -1.21
C LEU A 30 -14.39 -4.93 -0.28
N THR A 31 -14.05 -6.14 0.14
CA THR A 31 -14.87 -6.90 1.09
C THR A 31 -15.01 -6.14 2.41
N GLY A 32 -13.92 -5.59 2.94
CA GLY A 32 -13.96 -4.78 4.17
C GLY A 32 -14.86 -3.54 4.04
N ALA A 33 -14.81 -2.83 2.91
CA ALA A 33 -15.65 -1.67 2.64
C ALA A 33 -17.14 -2.06 2.54
N LEU A 34 -17.45 -3.13 1.80
CA LEU A 34 -18.81 -3.65 1.69
C LEU A 34 -19.36 -4.08 3.06
N SER A 35 -18.57 -4.76 3.88
CA SER A 35 -18.95 -5.12 5.25
C SER A 35 -19.19 -3.87 6.11
N HIS A 36 -18.35 -2.84 5.99
CA HIS A 36 -18.52 -1.59 6.73
C HIS A 36 -19.81 -0.85 6.34
N PHE A 37 -20.16 -0.84 5.05
CA PHE A 37 -21.43 -0.28 4.57
C PHE A 37 -22.63 -1.10 5.06
N ALA A 38 -22.51 -2.42 5.11
CA ALA A 38 -23.57 -3.31 5.59
C ALA A 38 -23.89 -3.13 7.09
N ILE A 39 -22.89 -2.75 7.92
CA ILE A 39 -23.06 -2.50 9.36
C ILE A 39 -23.63 -1.08 9.64
N GLY A 40 -23.87 -0.28 8.60
CA GLY A 40 -24.47 1.06 8.71
C GLY A 40 -23.46 2.21 8.69
N GLY A 41 -22.19 1.94 8.39
CA GLY A 41 -21.18 2.97 8.23
C GLY A 41 -21.33 3.70 6.90
N THR A 42 -22.19 4.72 6.82
CA THR A 42 -22.36 5.55 5.62
C THR A 42 -21.17 6.48 5.44
N PRO A 43 -20.39 6.36 4.35
CA PRO A 43 -19.32 7.30 4.07
C PRO A 43 -19.91 8.62 3.58
N ASP A 44 -19.24 9.73 3.87
CA ASP A 44 -19.50 10.98 3.16
C ASP A 44 -19.18 10.78 1.68
N LEU A 45 -20.20 10.95 0.83
CA LEU A 45 -20.12 10.68 -0.60
C LEU A 45 -19.09 11.60 -1.29
N VAL A 46 -18.93 12.84 -0.82
CA VAL A 46 -17.96 13.80 -1.35
C VAL A 46 -16.54 13.33 -1.05
N VAL A 47 -16.29 12.92 0.19
CA VAL A 47 -14.98 12.40 0.62
C VAL A 47 -14.66 11.09 -0.09
N LEU A 48 -15.65 10.20 -0.27
CA LEU A 48 -15.48 8.94 -0.98
C LEU A 48 -15.04 9.17 -2.43
N ILE A 49 -15.74 10.05 -3.16
CA ILE A 49 -15.40 10.36 -4.55
C ILE A 49 -14.03 11.02 -4.64
N LEU A 50 -13.73 11.99 -3.77
CA LEU A 50 -12.43 12.66 -3.73
C LEU A 50 -11.29 11.66 -3.44
N CYS A 51 -11.52 10.73 -2.51
CA CYS A 51 -10.58 9.67 -2.18
C CYS A 51 -10.37 8.73 -3.38
N MET A 52 -11.44 8.27 -4.04
CA MET A 52 -11.32 7.42 -5.24
C MET A 52 -10.55 8.10 -6.37
N VAL A 53 -10.87 9.35 -6.69
CA VAL A 53 -10.22 10.10 -7.77
C VAL A 53 -8.74 10.32 -7.47
N SER A 54 -8.41 10.81 -6.27
CA SER A 54 -7.02 11.03 -5.87
C SER A 54 -6.22 9.73 -5.87
N THR A 55 -6.76 8.65 -5.28
CA THR A 55 -6.07 7.36 -5.23
C THR A 55 -5.80 6.81 -6.63
N LEU A 56 -6.75 6.92 -7.57
CA LEU A 56 -6.55 6.48 -8.94
C LEU A 56 -5.47 7.29 -9.68
N ILE A 57 -5.46 8.62 -9.51
CA ILE A 57 -4.46 9.50 -10.14
C ILE A 57 -3.06 9.15 -9.62
N PHE A 58 -2.88 9.11 -8.29
CA PHE A 58 -1.59 8.81 -7.70
C PHE A 58 -1.14 7.37 -7.97
N ALA A 59 -2.04 6.39 -8.00
CA ALA A 59 -1.71 5.01 -8.35
C ALA A 59 -1.17 4.89 -9.78
N ARG A 60 -1.76 5.63 -10.74
CA ARG A 60 -1.26 5.67 -12.12
C ARG A 60 0.13 6.28 -12.20
N VAL A 61 0.33 7.43 -11.54
CA VAL A 61 1.65 8.10 -11.50
C VAL A 61 2.70 7.17 -10.86
N ALA A 62 2.37 6.56 -9.73
CA ALA A 62 3.25 5.62 -9.03
C ALA A 62 3.60 4.41 -9.89
N ALA A 63 2.63 3.83 -10.61
CA ALA A 63 2.86 2.69 -11.49
C ALA A 63 3.82 3.03 -12.66
N VAL A 64 3.65 4.20 -13.28
CA VAL A 64 4.54 4.66 -14.35
C VAL A 64 5.97 4.86 -13.84
N LEU A 65 6.12 5.48 -12.65
CA LEU A 65 7.44 5.67 -12.02
C LEU A 65 8.08 4.33 -11.64
N ALA A 66 7.32 3.44 -11.01
CA ALA A 66 7.79 2.13 -10.59
C ALA A 66 8.26 1.29 -11.79
N ASN A 67 7.54 1.32 -12.92
CA ASN A 67 7.91 0.59 -14.12
C ASN A 67 9.27 1.02 -14.70
N LYS A 68 9.60 2.32 -14.62
CA LYS A 68 10.88 2.88 -15.08
C LYS A 68 12.03 2.67 -14.10
N ALA A 69 11.76 2.47 -12.82
CA ALA A 69 12.79 2.31 -11.80
C ALA A 69 13.44 0.90 -11.84
N PRO A 70 14.77 0.81 -11.69
CA PRO A 70 15.45 -0.47 -11.53
C PRO A 70 15.11 -1.11 -10.18
N ALA A 71 15.03 -2.45 -10.14
CA ALA A 71 14.63 -3.19 -8.95
C ALA A 71 15.50 -2.87 -7.72
N LYS A 72 16.81 -2.67 -7.92
CA LYS A 72 17.74 -2.31 -6.83
C LYS A 72 17.38 -0.99 -6.15
N LEU A 73 17.03 0.06 -6.93
CA LEU A 73 16.59 1.34 -6.35
C LEU A 73 15.25 1.19 -5.63
N LEU A 74 14.32 0.41 -6.20
CA LEU A 74 13.01 0.20 -5.56
C LEU A 74 13.16 -0.52 -4.22
N ASN A 75 14.04 -1.52 -4.12
CA ASN A 75 14.34 -2.21 -2.87
C ASN A 75 14.93 -1.29 -1.81
N GLN A 76 15.93 -0.49 -2.19
CA GLN A 76 16.59 0.44 -1.29
C GLN A 76 15.63 1.52 -0.79
N ALA A 77 14.86 2.14 -1.71
CA ALA A 77 13.87 3.14 -1.36
C ALA A 77 12.80 2.57 -0.42
N THR A 78 12.27 1.39 -0.72
CA THR A 78 11.28 0.72 0.13
C THR A 78 11.85 0.44 1.52
N GLY A 79 13.08 -0.09 1.61
CA GLY A 79 13.74 -0.33 2.88
C GLY A 79 13.93 0.94 3.71
N VAL A 80 14.42 2.02 3.09
CA VAL A 80 14.60 3.33 3.76
C VAL A 80 13.27 3.86 4.29
N ILE A 81 12.21 3.84 3.47
CA ILE A 81 10.87 4.31 3.87
C ILE A 81 10.35 3.49 5.05
N LEU A 82 10.49 2.16 5.01
CA LEU A 82 10.03 1.28 6.09
C LEU A 82 10.79 1.52 7.40
N VAL A 83 12.11 1.77 7.33
CA VAL A 83 12.92 2.11 8.51
C VAL A 83 12.47 3.44 9.12
N ILE A 84 12.28 4.47 8.28
CA ILE A 84 11.81 5.79 8.73
C ILE A 84 10.42 5.66 9.37
N LEU A 85 9.50 4.93 8.73
CA LEU A 85 8.15 4.72 9.25
C LEU A 85 8.17 3.96 10.59
N GLY A 86 9.00 2.93 10.70
CA GLY A 86 9.19 2.19 11.95
C GLY A 86 9.72 3.07 13.08
N ALA A 87 10.75 3.88 12.78
CA ALA A 87 11.30 4.83 13.74
C ALA A 87 10.27 5.88 14.17
N ALA A 88 9.48 6.40 13.23
CA ALA A 88 8.42 7.37 13.52
C ALA A 88 7.35 6.78 14.44
N ILE A 89 6.92 5.53 14.20
CA ILE A 89 5.93 4.86 15.05
C ILE A 89 6.46 4.64 16.47
N ILE A 90 7.72 4.23 16.61
CA ILE A 90 8.37 4.09 17.92
C ILE A 90 8.43 5.45 18.63
N ALA A 91 8.83 6.51 17.91
CA ALA A 91 8.89 7.85 18.48
C ALA A 91 7.49 8.32 18.94
N VAL A 92 6.45 8.12 18.13
CA VAL A 92 5.07 8.47 18.50
C VAL A 92 4.60 7.73 19.76
N GLN A 93 5.02 6.48 19.97
CA GLN A 93 4.56 5.71 21.12
C GLN A 93 5.34 6.06 22.42
N TYR A 94 6.66 6.27 22.32
CA TYR A 94 7.52 6.43 23.50
C TYR A 94 7.83 7.89 23.85
N VAL A 95 7.65 8.84 22.92
CA VAL A 95 7.97 10.26 23.13
C VAL A 95 6.72 11.13 23.28
N PHE A 96 5.57 10.70 22.74
CA PHE A 96 4.27 11.39 22.84
C PHE A 96 3.27 10.54 23.60
#